data_AF-A0A0F9ZRI9-F1
#
_entry.id   AF-A0A0F9ZRI9-F1
#
_cell.length_a   1.000
_cell.length_b   1.000
_cell.length_c   1.000
_cell.angle_alpha   90.00
_cell.angle_beta   90.00
_cell.angle_gamma   90.00
#
_symmetry.space_group_name_H-M   'P 1'
#
loop_
_entity.id
_entity.type
_entity.pdbx_description
1 polymer ?
#
loop_
_entity_poly.entity_id
_entity_poly.type
_entity_poly.pdbx_seq_one_letter_code
_entity_poly.pdbx_strand_id
1 'polypeptide(L)'
;MLLKLEILLTLLFINLFVFVPSTLALECTYQATIINNRLDFSITSDIDKLAVVQYIRKSGSALVSSMYGPDLGIPWSYSDDPSCNISLNTPIGCRQNRGGGLGTGAFWQWYDWPTSQYHQIPTGVYGLDFNIPPTYESIRVMYGVLPGTTAEGAVWTDCTRTGNVSTPTATATATSTATSTATATSTSTATATATSTVTSTPTPTPMGVPNIKQYEGGWENQIYDHTVKTIKDWGCALTSAVMVLKYHGHNIMPDTLNNWLNSQSDGYIRNGLINWLAVSRYTKINDSNSSPTLEYKRLGVDDEKLDSELSSLRPAILKEDGHFIVATGKKYDTYFINDPGYATRNTLESYADSYLAINSYTPTHSDLSYMMFVTDPDMDLIFQDLNGNPVDYVSFIEDGILDGESVRILYFEKPASGNYKLMITGLQGNYTLDSYLYDIDGNVTKNTFSGVLFNNDSDTYQINYSSNIKIAVSVNEILKDLDSAYKNKLIKNKGIYQTIKMHLKYYQRFESPRIIKSLILQIKMFTPRFIDPTYSLILRQNLLSLID
;
A
#
# COMPACT_ATOMS: atom_id res chain seq x y z
N MET A 1 -56.63 -8.16 26.54
CA MET A 1 -57.06 -8.91 25.34
C MET A 1 -56.96 -8.10 24.03
N LEU A 2 -56.55 -6.82 24.05
CA LEU A 2 -56.28 -6.03 22.84
C LEU A 2 -54.80 -5.94 22.42
N LEU A 3 -53.87 -6.52 23.18
CA LEU A 3 -52.42 -6.43 22.89
C LEU A 3 -51.85 -7.64 22.12
N LYS A 4 -52.69 -8.60 21.72
CA LYS A 4 -52.26 -9.82 20.99
C LYS A 4 -52.62 -9.81 19.51
N LEU A 5 -53.27 -8.75 18.99
CA LEU A 5 -53.78 -8.71 17.62
C LEU A 5 -52.92 -7.90 16.64
N GLU A 6 -52.00 -7.05 17.11
CA GLU A 6 -51.13 -6.26 16.22
C GLU A 6 -49.83 -6.97 15.80
N ILE A 7 -49.45 -8.06 16.48
CA ILE A 7 -48.23 -8.81 16.16
C ILE A 7 -48.43 -9.78 15.00
N LEU A 8 -49.68 -10.05 14.59
CA LEU A 8 -49.97 -10.99 13.50
C LEU A 8 -50.12 -10.34 12.11
N LEU A 9 -50.19 -9.00 12.03
CA LEU A 9 -50.48 -8.31 10.76
C LEU A 9 -49.24 -7.79 10.01
N THR A 10 -48.05 -7.85 10.62
CA THR A 10 -46.80 -7.37 9.99
C THR A 10 -46.01 -8.47 9.26
N LEU A 11 -46.52 -9.70 9.23
CA LEU A 11 -45.86 -10.88 8.64
C LEU A 11 -46.37 -11.26 7.23
N LEU A 12 -47.14 -10.40 6.56
CA LEU A 12 -47.76 -10.72 5.26
C LEU A 12 -47.41 -9.80 4.08
N PHE A 13 -46.28 -9.08 4.11
CA PHE A 13 -45.82 -8.22 3.00
C PHE A 13 -44.38 -8.50 2.57
N ILE A 14 -44.03 -9.79 2.44
CA ILE A 14 -42.81 -10.20 1.72
C ILE A 14 -43.22 -11.28 0.73
N ASN A 15 -43.53 -10.85 -0.50
CA ASN A 15 -43.32 -11.57 -1.76
C ASN A 15 -43.97 -10.77 -2.88
N LEU A 16 -43.16 -10.17 -3.76
CA LEU A 16 -43.15 -10.38 -5.22
C LEU A 16 -42.38 -9.24 -5.91
N PHE A 17 -41.10 -9.44 -6.19
CA PHE A 17 -40.44 -8.83 -7.36
C PHE A 17 -39.39 -9.81 -7.87
N VAL A 18 -39.79 -10.56 -8.90
CA VAL A 18 -38.91 -11.37 -9.73
C VAL A 18 -38.27 -10.40 -10.72
N PHE A 19 -36.96 -10.14 -10.58
CA PHE A 19 -36.19 -9.49 -11.63
C PHE A 19 -35.72 -10.54 -12.64
N VAL A 20 -36.07 -10.33 -13.90
CA VAL A 20 -35.52 -11.08 -15.04
C VAL A 20 -34.14 -10.49 -15.34
N PRO A 21 -33.05 -11.29 -15.36
CA PRO A 21 -31.76 -10.77 -15.78
C PRO A 21 -31.76 -10.59 -17.30
N SER A 22 -31.60 -9.36 -17.75
CA SER A 22 -31.29 -9.03 -19.14
C SER A 22 -29.88 -9.50 -19.46
N THR A 23 -29.76 -10.58 -20.24
CA THR A 23 -28.49 -11.08 -20.78
C THR A 23 -28.01 -10.15 -21.88
N LEU A 24 -27.26 -9.10 -21.53
CA LEU A 24 -26.38 -8.44 -22.49
C LEU A 24 -25.24 -9.42 -22.76
N ALA A 25 -25.13 -9.91 -23.99
CA ALA A 25 -23.96 -10.67 -24.42
C ALA A 25 -22.77 -9.71 -24.44
N LEU A 26 -21.91 -9.77 -23.43
CA LEU A 26 -20.66 -9.03 -23.42
C LEU A 26 -19.72 -9.59 -24.51
N GLU A 27 -19.44 -8.75 -25.50
CA GLU A 27 -18.43 -9.00 -26.54
C GLU A 27 -17.04 -8.75 -25.97
N CYS A 28 -16.11 -9.70 -26.12
CA CYS A 28 -14.72 -9.47 -25.72
C CYS A 28 -14.04 -8.49 -26.67
N THR A 29 -13.31 -7.53 -26.09
CA THR A 29 -12.53 -6.56 -26.85
C THR A 29 -11.10 -6.48 -26.32
N TYR A 30 -10.17 -6.06 -27.17
CA TYR A 30 -8.79 -5.82 -26.76
C TYR A 30 -8.19 -4.60 -27.47
N GLN A 31 -7.23 -3.96 -26.82
CA GLN A 31 -6.37 -2.95 -27.43
C GLN A 31 -4.99 -3.54 -27.67
N ALA A 32 -4.35 -3.17 -28.78
CA ALA A 32 -3.02 -3.65 -29.10
C ALA A 32 -2.20 -2.61 -29.87
N THR A 33 -0.93 -2.46 -29.52
CA THR A 33 0.03 -1.60 -30.21
C THR A 33 1.27 -2.41 -30.58
N ILE A 34 1.67 -2.38 -31.85
CA ILE A 34 2.94 -2.95 -32.32
C ILE A 34 3.96 -1.82 -32.48
N ILE A 35 5.09 -1.90 -31.78
CA ILE A 35 6.23 -0.98 -31.90
C ILE A 35 7.46 -1.82 -32.23
N ASN A 36 8.00 -1.67 -33.44
CA ASN A 36 9.10 -2.49 -33.95
C ASN A 36 8.75 -3.98 -33.85
N ASN A 37 9.56 -4.71 -33.09
CA ASN A 37 9.45 -6.14 -32.87
C ASN A 37 8.55 -6.49 -31.67
N ARG A 38 7.88 -5.52 -31.06
CA ARG A 38 7.17 -5.68 -29.80
C ARG A 38 5.67 -5.44 -29.99
N LEU A 39 4.84 -6.36 -29.48
CA LEU A 39 3.39 -6.21 -29.38
C LEU A 39 3.03 -6.00 -27.92
N ASP A 40 2.44 -4.85 -27.59
CA ASP A 40 1.77 -4.63 -26.31
C ASP A 40 0.26 -4.76 -26.52
N PHE A 41 -0.46 -5.47 -25.65
CA PHE A 41 -1.91 -5.61 -25.71
C PHE A 41 -2.55 -5.63 -24.33
N SER A 42 -3.80 -5.19 -24.24
CA SER A 42 -4.61 -5.24 -23.03
C SER A 42 -6.02 -5.73 -23.39
N ILE A 43 -6.54 -6.65 -22.58
CA ILE A 43 -7.85 -7.27 -22.79
C ILE A 43 -8.84 -6.57 -21.87
N THR A 44 -9.86 -5.96 -22.46
CA THR A 44 -10.99 -5.37 -21.76
C THR A 44 -12.16 -6.35 -21.83
N SER A 45 -12.10 -7.38 -20.98
CA SER A 45 -13.14 -8.41 -20.81
C SER A 45 -13.58 -8.44 -19.35
N ASP A 46 -14.83 -8.83 -19.13
CA ASP A 46 -15.37 -9.13 -17.79
C ASP A 46 -14.52 -10.20 -17.10
N ILE A 47 -14.26 -10.00 -15.81
CA ILE A 47 -13.24 -10.70 -15.00
C ILE A 47 -13.50 -12.20 -14.79
N ASP A 48 -14.69 -12.70 -15.19
CA ASP A 48 -15.12 -14.07 -14.91
C ASP A 48 -14.79 -15.09 -16.03
N LYS A 49 -13.98 -14.71 -17.02
CA LYS A 49 -13.68 -15.57 -18.20
C LYS A 49 -12.19 -15.66 -18.49
N LEU A 50 -11.78 -16.84 -18.95
CA LEU A 50 -10.39 -17.13 -19.31
C LEU A 50 -10.07 -16.52 -20.67
N ALA A 51 -8.97 -15.78 -20.77
CA ALA A 51 -8.44 -15.30 -22.05
C ALA A 51 -7.24 -16.14 -22.48
N VAL A 52 -7.17 -16.49 -23.76
CA VAL A 52 -6.02 -17.16 -24.39
C VAL A 52 -5.56 -16.32 -25.56
N VAL A 53 -4.26 -16.06 -25.62
CA VAL A 53 -3.65 -15.29 -26.71
C VAL A 53 -2.97 -16.27 -27.66
N GLN A 54 -3.47 -16.35 -28.89
CA GLN A 54 -2.93 -17.21 -29.92
C GLN A 54 -2.22 -16.38 -30.99
N TYR A 55 -0.92 -16.66 -31.20
CA TYR A 55 -0.18 -16.15 -32.35
C TYR A 55 -0.24 -17.16 -33.50
N ILE A 56 -0.69 -16.73 -34.68
CA ILE A 56 -0.80 -17.59 -35.87
C ILE A 56 0.25 -17.20 -36.89
N ARG A 57 1.27 -18.05 -36.99
CA ARG A 57 2.35 -17.88 -37.95
C ARG A 57 1.86 -18.08 -39.39
N LYS A 58 1.95 -17.05 -40.23
CA LYS A 58 1.87 -17.16 -41.69
C LYS A 58 3.24 -17.50 -42.28
N SER A 59 3.30 -18.05 -43.50
CA SER A 59 4.59 -18.37 -44.15
C SER A 59 5.50 -17.13 -44.19
N GLY A 60 6.69 -17.20 -43.58
CA GLY A 60 7.64 -16.09 -43.49
C GLY A 60 7.47 -15.12 -42.31
N SER A 61 6.66 -15.43 -41.30
CA SER A 61 6.34 -14.51 -40.19
C SER A 61 7.10 -14.73 -38.88
N ALA A 62 6.98 -13.70 -38.02
CA ALA A 62 7.65 -13.46 -36.75
C ALA A 62 7.58 -14.63 -35.75
N LEU A 63 8.63 -14.80 -34.96
CA LEU A 63 8.74 -15.74 -33.85
C LEU A 63 8.75 -14.95 -32.55
N VAL A 64 7.90 -15.34 -31.59
CA VAL A 64 7.94 -14.77 -30.23
C VAL A 64 9.29 -15.14 -29.60
N SER A 65 10.04 -14.13 -29.14
CA SER A 65 11.32 -14.30 -28.45
C SER A 65 11.20 -14.14 -26.94
N SER A 66 10.25 -13.33 -26.47
CA SER A 66 9.99 -13.09 -25.06
C SER A 66 8.54 -12.66 -24.86
N MET A 67 8.04 -12.89 -23.65
CA MET A 67 6.72 -12.46 -23.20
C MET A 67 6.87 -11.78 -21.84
N TYR A 68 6.10 -10.72 -21.63
CA TYR A 68 6.08 -9.97 -20.38
C TYR A 68 4.63 -9.53 -20.08
N GLY A 69 4.32 -9.26 -18.82
CA GLY A 69 3.00 -8.83 -18.37
C GLY A 69 3.04 -8.50 -16.88
N PRO A 70 1.92 -8.03 -16.30
CA PRO A 70 1.80 -7.95 -14.84
C PRO A 70 2.10 -9.32 -14.21
N ASP A 71 2.88 -9.31 -13.13
CA ASP A 71 3.45 -10.53 -12.56
C ASP A 71 2.32 -11.43 -12.01
N LEU A 72 2.30 -12.67 -12.48
CA LEU A 72 1.34 -13.69 -12.05
C LEU A 72 1.92 -14.57 -10.94
N GLY A 73 3.18 -14.37 -10.55
CA GLY A 73 3.87 -15.20 -9.56
C GLY A 73 4.17 -16.63 -10.06
N ILE A 74 4.00 -16.90 -11.35
CA ILE A 74 4.30 -18.18 -11.99
C ILE A 74 4.98 -17.94 -13.34
N PRO A 75 6.10 -18.62 -13.68
CA PRO A 75 6.74 -18.47 -14.98
C PRO A 75 5.78 -18.84 -16.11
N TRP A 76 5.59 -17.93 -17.07
CA TRP A 76 4.93 -18.23 -18.33
C TRP A 76 5.69 -19.38 -19.00
N SER A 77 5.02 -20.51 -19.25
CA SER A 77 5.64 -21.61 -19.97
C SER A 77 5.39 -21.45 -21.48
N TYR A 78 6.47 -21.39 -22.23
CA TYR A 78 6.50 -21.39 -23.68
C TYR A 78 6.92 -22.78 -24.16
N SER A 79 6.08 -23.45 -24.95
CA SER A 79 6.38 -24.77 -25.51
C SER A 79 6.39 -24.76 -27.03
N ASP A 80 7.40 -25.41 -27.60
CA ASP A 80 7.78 -25.35 -29.00
C ASP A 80 7.29 -26.54 -29.87
N ASP A 81 6.57 -27.53 -29.33
CA ASP A 81 6.30 -28.81 -30.02
C ASP A 81 4.99 -29.54 -29.62
N PRO A 82 4.35 -30.37 -30.50
CA PRO A 82 2.94 -30.77 -30.45
C PRO A 82 2.63 -31.97 -29.54
N SER A 83 3.42 -32.21 -28.51
CA SER A 83 3.16 -33.25 -27.48
C SER A 83 3.05 -32.64 -26.08
N CYS A 84 2.49 -31.43 -26.01
CA CYS A 84 2.54 -30.56 -24.83
C CYS A 84 1.77 -31.16 -23.62
N ASN A 85 2.40 -32.14 -22.96
CA ASN A 85 1.98 -32.68 -21.69
C ASN A 85 2.67 -31.87 -20.59
N ILE A 86 2.12 -30.68 -20.33
CA ILE A 86 2.60 -29.76 -19.30
C ILE A 86 1.98 -30.14 -17.96
N SER A 87 2.83 -30.50 -16.99
CA SER A 87 2.42 -30.75 -15.61
C SER A 87 2.05 -29.43 -14.92
N LEU A 88 0.75 -29.24 -14.72
CA LEU A 88 0.00 -28.44 -13.73
C LEU A 88 0.60 -27.09 -13.23
N ASN A 89 -0.13 -26.01 -13.56
CA ASN A 89 -0.27 -24.70 -12.87
C ASN A 89 0.38 -23.45 -13.50
N THR A 90 0.44 -23.29 -14.83
CA THR A 90 0.85 -22.00 -15.45
C THR A 90 -0.11 -21.54 -16.55
N PRO A 91 -0.45 -20.24 -16.66
CA PRO A 91 -1.15 -19.69 -17.83
C PRO A 91 -0.29 -19.82 -19.11
N ILE A 92 -0.95 -20.13 -20.24
CA ILE A 92 -0.33 -20.82 -21.41
C ILE A 92 -0.17 -19.89 -22.63
N GLY A 93 0.98 -20.00 -23.31
CA GLY A 93 1.13 -19.72 -24.75
C GLY A 93 1.80 -20.89 -25.48
N CYS A 94 1.14 -21.50 -26.48
CA CYS A 94 1.66 -22.66 -27.24
C CYS A 94 1.93 -22.34 -28.72
N ARG A 95 3.02 -22.91 -29.26
CA ARG A 95 3.36 -22.91 -30.69
C ARG A 95 2.85 -24.19 -31.36
N GLN A 96 2.29 -24.12 -32.57
CA GLN A 96 2.09 -25.28 -33.43
C GLN A 96 2.96 -25.15 -34.69
N ASN A 97 3.97 -26.00 -34.85
CA ASN A 97 4.66 -26.19 -36.13
C ASN A 97 3.83 -27.15 -36.99
N ARG A 98 3.36 -26.71 -38.15
CA ARG A 98 2.85 -27.61 -39.20
C ARG A 98 4.02 -28.06 -40.07
N GLY A 99 4.48 -29.29 -39.87
CA GLY A 99 5.18 -30.03 -40.92
C GLY A 99 4.14 -30.53 -41.95
N GLY A 100 4.27 -30.12 -43.21
CA GLY A 100 3.62 -30.77 -44.35
C GLY A 100 2.34 -30.12 -44.90
N GLY A 101 2.48 -29.48 -46.06
CA GLY A 101 1.56 -29.49 -47.20
C GLY A 101 0.04 -29.32 -47.01
N LEU A 102 -0.45 -28.16 -47.46
CA LEU A 102 -1.80 -27.90 -48.01
C LEU A 102 -3.00 -27.91 -47.05
N GLY A 103 -3.63 -26.74 -46.95
CA GLY A 103 -5.09 -26.58 -46.87
C GLY A 103 -5.79 -26.92 -45.55
N THR A 104 -6.68 -26.02 -45.13
CA THR A 104 -7.63 -26.12 -44.00
C THR A 104 -7.01 -26.09 -42.60
N GLY A 105 -7.37 -25.05 -41.84
CA GLY A 105 -6.87 -24.78 -40.49
C GLY A 105 -7.20 -25.93 -39.53
N ALA A 106 -6.19 -26.38 -38.81
CA ALA A 106 -6.38 -27.31 -37.70
C ALA A 106 -6.75 -26.49 -36.47
N PHE A 107 -7.98 -26.68 -35.99
CA PHE A 107 -8.33 -26.46 -34.60
C PHE A 107 -7.67 -27.56 -33.75
N TRP A 108 -7.57 -27.35 -32.43
CA TRP A 108 -7.24 -28.42 -31.48
C TRP A 108 -7.97 -29.71 -31.90
N GLN A 109 -7.24 -30.78 -32.19
CA GLN A 109 -7.90 -32.07 -32.39
C GLN A 109 -8.55 -32.44 -31.06
N TRP A 110 -9.80 -32.91 -31.16
CA TRP A 110 -10.83 -33.08 -30.13
C TRP A 110 -10.38 -33.72 -28.79
N TYR A 111 -9.17 -34.26 -28.67
CA TYR A 111 -8.73 -35.09 -27.55
C TYR A 111 -7.55 -34.58 -26.72
N ASP A 112 -6.82 -33.54 -27.13
CA ASP A 112 -5.66 -33.03 -26.34
C ASP A 112 -6.00 -31.68 -25.69
N TRP A 113 -6.76 -31.75 -24.59
CA TRP A 113 -7.06 -30.59 -23.75
C TRP A 113 -6.09 -30.55 -22.56
N PRO A 114 -5.50 -29.39 -22.22
CA PRO A 114 -4.75 -29.25 -20.99
C PRO A 114 -5.69 -29.52 -19.80
N THR A 115 -5.44 -30.61 -19.06
CA THR A 115 -6.30 -31.07 -17.95
C THR A 115 -6.05 -30.30 -16.65
N SER A 116 -5.57 -29.06 -16.71
CA SER A 116 -5.11 -28.29 -15.55
C SER A 116 -6.08 -27.16 -15.16
N GLN A 117 -5.93 -26.69 -13.92
CA GLN A 117 -6.64 -25.51 -13.40
C GLN A 117 -6.33 -24.29 -14.27
N TYR A 118 -7.38 -23.53 -14.59
CA TYR A 118 -7.28 -22.29 -15.34
C TYR A 118 -7.22 -21.11 -14.37
N HIS A 119 -6.43 -20.10 -14.70
CA HIS A 119 -6.23 -18.91 -13.87
C HIS A 119 -6.84 -17.66 -14.54
N GLN A 120 -7.46 -16.79 -13.75
CA GLN A 120 -7.84 -15.46 -14.21
C GLN A 120 -6.59 -14.67 -14.60
N ILE A 121 -6.62 -14.01 -15.74
CA ILE A 121 -5.54 -13.14 -16.21
C ILE A 121 -5.76 -11.75 -15.59
N PRO A 122 -4.79 -11.19 -14.85
CA PRO A 122 -4.89 -9.85 -14.28
C PRO A 122 -5.23 -8.80 -15.32
N THR A 123 -5.89 -7.73 -14.89
CA THR A 123 -5.96 -6.53 -15.71
C THR A 123 -4.56 -5.92 -15.85
N GLY A 124 -4.13 -5.66 -17.08
CA GLY A 124 -2.86 -5.02 -17.35
C GLY A 124 -2.50 -4.99 -18.82
N VAL A 125 -1.30 -4.48 -19.10
CA VAL A 125 -0.69 -4.53 -20.44
C VAL A 125 0.27 -5.70 -20.48
N TYR A 126 -0.02 -6.63 -21.36
CA TYR A 126 0.85 -7.74 -21.71
C TYR A 126 1.67 -7.35 -22.91
N GLY A 127 2.78 -8.03 -23.12
CA GLY A 127 3.35 -8.01 -24.45
C GLY A 127 4.31 -9.11 -24.80
N LEU A 128 4.61 -9.12 -26.08
CA LEU A 128 5.31 -10.16 -26.80
C LEU A 128 6.37 -9.49 -27.66
N ASP A 129 7.64 -9.82 -27.42
CA ASP A 129 8.69 -9.47 -28.36
C ASP A 129 8.82 -10.57 -29.40
N PHE A 130 9.25 -10.16 -30.59
CA PHE A 130 9.43 -11.02 -31.72
C PHE A 130 10.83 -10.84 -32.33
N ASN A 131 11.29 -11.84 -33.07
CA ASN A 131 12.54 -11.72 -33.83
C ASN A 131 12.45 -10.77 -35.04
N ILE A 132 11.25 -10.54 -35.58
CA ILE A 132 10.94 -9.54 -36.61
C ILE A 132 9.56 -8.93 -36.30
N PRO A 133 9.22 -7.74 -36.84
CA PRO A 133 7.93 -7.09 -36.55
C PRO A 133 6.73 -7.98 -36.90
N PRO A 134 5.79 -8.24 -35.96
CA PRO A 134 4.55 -8.95 -36.27
C PRO A 134 3.57 -8.03 -37.02
N THR A 135 2.47 -8.60 -37.55
CA THR A 135 1.34 -7.82 -38.06
C THR A 135 0.07 -8.15 -37.28
N TYR A 136 -0.89 -7.22 -37.20
CA TYR A 136 -2.14 -7.47 -36.46
C TYR A 136 -2.93 -8.67 -37.01
N GLU A 137 -2.81 -8.98 -38.31
CA GLU A 137 -3.47 -10.13 -38.94
C GLU A 137 -2.82 -11.48 -38.57
N SER A 138 -1.73 -11.47 -37.80
CA SER A 138 -1.07 -12.67 -37.25
C SER A 138 -1.40 -12.93 -35.78
N ILE A 139 -2.24 -12.09 -35.16
CA ILE A 139 -2.60 -12.17 -33.75
C ILE A 139 -4.09 -12.47 -33.62
N ARG A 140 -4.45 -13.50 -32.85
CA ARG A 140 -5.82 -13.74 -32.39
C ARG A 140 -5.85 -13.78 -30.88
N VAL A 141 -6.70 -12.94 -30.29
CA VAL A 141 -7.01 -12.98 -28.87
C VAL A 141 -8.38 -13.65 -28.76
N MET A 142 -8.45 -14.74 -27.99
CA MET A 142 -9.68 -15.51 -27.81
C MET A 142 -10.06 -15.51 -26.33
N TYR A 143 -11.36 -15.59 -26.05
CA TYR A 143 -11.87 -15.76 -24.68
C TYR A 143 -12.88 -16.90 -24.60
N GLY A 144 -12.94 -17.57 -23.46
CA GLY A 144 -13.82 -18.72 -23.23
C GLY A 144 -14.41 -18.72 -21.82
N VAL A 145 -15.62 -19.28 -21.68
CA VAL A 145 -16.27 -19.47 -20.37
C VAL A 145 -15.72 -20.75 -19.75
N LEU A 146 -15.29 -20.68 -18.49
CA LEU A 146 -14.91 -21.86 -17.70
C LEU A 146 -16.17 -22.69 -17.40
N PRO A 147 -16.33 -23.91 -17.94
CA PRO A 147 -17.29 -24.82 -17.36
C PRO A 147 -16.67 -25.36 -16.07
N GLY A 148 -17.36 -25.21 -14.95
CA GLY A 148 -16.91 -25.78 -13.68
C GLY A 148 -16.52 -27.24 -13.85
N THR A 149 -15.24 -27.54 -13.60
CA THR A 149 -14.60 -28.86 -13.58
C THR A 149 -14.91 -29.80 -14.77
N THR A 150 -13.91 -29.96 -15.66
CA THR A 150 -13.73 -31.07 -16.63
C THR A 150 -14.77 -31.26 -17.75
N ALA A 151 -15.56 -30.25 -18.12
CA ALA A 151 -16.48 -30.43 -19.25
C ALA A 151 -15.83 -30.17 -20.61
N GLU A 152 -15.78 -31.23 -21.43
CA GLU A 152 -15.68 -31.18 -22.89
C GLU A 152 -16.74 -30.21 -23.46
N GLY A 153 -16.35 -29.20 -24.24
CA GLY A 153 -17.29 -28.29 -24.91
C GLY A 153 -17.20 -26.78 -24.61
N ALA A 154 -16.05 -26.27 -24.13
CA ALA A 154 -15.86 -24.81 -23.99
C ALA A 154 -16.02 -24.08 -25.33
N VAL A 155 -16.93 -23.10 -25.39
CA VAL A 155 -17.09 -22.22 -26.56
C VAL A 155 -16.11 -21.07 -26.45
N TRP A 156 -15.24 -20.95 -27.45
CA TRP A 156 -14.29 -19.85 -27.58
C TRP A 156 -14.81 -18.83 -28.57
N THR A 157 -14.66 -17.55 -28.23
CA THR A 157 -15.06 -16.44 -29.08
C THR A 157 -13.83 -15.56 -29.33
N ASP A 158 -13.65 -15.10 -30.57
CA ASP A 158 -12.59 -14.16 -30.94
C ASP A 158 -12.90 -12.78 -30.34
N CYS A 159 -11.91 -12.15 -29.71
CA CYS A 159 -12.02 -10.78 -29.23
C CYS A 159 -11.82 -9.79 -30.37
N THR A 160 -12.60 -8.70 -30.36
CA THR A 160 -12.49 -7.64 -31.37
C THR A 160 -11.47 -6.59 -30.95
N ARG A 161 -10.53 -6.25 -31.84
CA ARG A 161 -9.56 -5.17 -31.57
C ARG A 161 -10.25 -3.81 -31.63
N THR A 162 -10.22 -3.04 -30.54
CA THR A 162 -10.92 -1.76 -30.42
C THR A 162 -10.01 -0.54 -30.51
N GLY A 163 -8.68 -0.71 -30.41
CA GLY A 163 -7.76 0.42 -30.48
C GLY A 163 -6.30 0.07 -30.22
N ASN A 164 -5.49 1.11 -30.04
CA ASN A 164 -4.10 1.03 -29.61
C ASN A 164 -4.03 1.10 -28.08
N VAL A 165 -3.06 0.42 -27.47
CA VAL A 165 -2.73 0.57 -26.06
C VAL A 165 -2.14 1.96 -25.82
N SER A 166 -2.69 2.70 -24.87
CA SER A 166 -2.19 4.00 -24.44
C SER A 166 -0.93 3.82 -23.58
N THR A 167 0.25 3.89 -24.17
CA THR A 167 1.51 3.94 -23.41
C THR A 167 1.67 5.31 -22.74
N PRO A 168 2.01 5.40 -21.44
CA PRO A 168 2.30 6.68 -20.80
C PRO A 168 3.55 7.32 -21.44
N THR A 169 3.39 8.53 -21.98
CA THR A 169 4.48 9.29 -22.60
C THR A 169 5.48 9.73 -21.54
N ALA A 170 6.75 9.34 -21.66
CA ALA A 170 7.81 9.76 -20.76
C ALA A 170 7.98 11.30 -20.78
N THR A 171 7.98 11.90 -19.59
CA THR A 171 8.14 13.36 -19.42
C THR A 171 9.61 13.74 -19.57
N ALA A 172 9.93 14.70 -20.44
CA ALA A 172 11.30 15.08 -20.77
C ALA A 172 11.99 15.87 -19.63
N THR A 173 13.22 15.48 -19.30
CA THR A 173 14.10 16.08 -18.28
C THR A 173 14.71 17.41 -18.76
N ALA A 174 14.75 18.43 -17.90
CA ALA A 174 15.23 19.77 -18.23
C ALA A 174 16.77 19.89 -18.25
N THR A 175 17.28 20.57 -19.29
CA THR A 175 18.71 20.86 -19.52
C THR A 175 19.16 22.09 -18.71
N SER A 176 20.26 21.98 -17.95
CA SER A 176 20.84 23.08 -17.16
C SER A 176 21.67 24.07 -18.00
N THR A 177 21.47 25.36 -17.75
CA THR A 177 22.10 26.51 -18.43
C THR A 177 23.51 26.81 -17.87
N ALA A 178 24.47 27.07 -18.76
CA ALA A 178 25.86 27.44 -18.42
C ALA A 178 26.00 28.89 -17.90
N THR A 179 26.84 29.09 -16.88
CA THR A 179 27.16 30.40 -16.28
C THR A 179 28.49 30.95 -16.83
N SER A 180 28.51 32.25 -17.13
CA SER A 180 29.56 32.97 -17.86
C SER A 180 30.82 33.32 -17.06
N THR A 181 31.96 33.19 -17.75
CA THR A 181 33.33 33.60 -17.42
C THR A 181 33.48 35.12 -17.25
N ALA A 182 34.24 35.57 -16.23
CA ALA A 182 34.73 36.94 -16.11
C ALA A 182 36.27 36.99 -16.15
N THR A 183 36.77 37.99 -16.88
CA THR A 183 38.16 38.23 -17.29
C THR A 183 38.97 39.02 -16.25
N ALA A 184 40.28 38.78 -16.25
CA ALA A 184 41.30 39.19 -15.28
C ALA A 184 41.66 40.70 -15.22
N THR A 185 42.22 41.13 -14.08
CA THR A 185 43.10 42.30 -13.96
C THR A 185 44.30 41.99 -13.04
N SER A 186 45.42 42.65 -13.33
CA SER A 186 46.83 42.32 -13.09
C SER A 186 47.42 42.55 -11.69
N THR A 187 48.29 41.61 -11.32
CA THR A 187 49.67 41.74 -10.77
C THR A 187 49.95 42.63 -9.56
N SER A 188 50.34 41.99 -8.45
CA SER A 188 51.41 42.47 -7.56
C SER A 188 52.27 41.31 -7.05
N THR A 189 53.48 41.67 -6.66
CA THR A 189 54.74 40.91 -6.57
C THR A 189 54.75 39.75 -5.59
N ALA A 190 55.41 38.65 -6.01
CA ALA A 190 55.55 37.39 -5.30
C ALA A 190 56.27 37.50 -3.94
N THR A 191 55.59 37.04 -2.89
CA THR A 191 56.20 36.62 -1.62
C THR A 191 56.12 35.10 -1.54
N ALA A 192 57.25 34.44 -1.29
CA ALA A 192 57.34 32.98 -1.20
C ALA A 192 56.37 32.45 -0.13
N THR A 193 55.26 31.88 -0.58
CA THR A 193 54.23 31.27 0.27
C THR A 193 54.68 29.84 0.57
N ALA A 194 54.73 29.49 1.85
CA ALA A 194 55.05 28.13 2.30
C ALA A 194 54.16 27.11 1.58
N THR A 195 54.78 26.06 1.03
CA THR A 195 54.10 24.91 0.46
C THR A 195 53.06 24.41 1.46
N SER A 196 51.78 24.56 1.13
CA SER A 196 50.68 24.03 1.93
C SER A 196 50.86 22.52 2.02
N THR A 197 51.14 22.03 3.23
CA THR A 197 51.10 20.62 3.56
C THR A 197 49.75 20.07 3.10
N VAL A 198 49.77 19.07 2.22
CA VAL A 198 48.57 18.38 1.76
C VAL A 198 47.93 17.75 2.99
N THR A 199 46.89 18.38 3.52
CA THR A 199 46.04 17.79 4.56
C THR A 199 45.39 16.59 3.91
N SER A 200 45.77 15.38 4.32
CA SER A 200 45.15 14.14 3.88
C SER A 200 43.65 14.25 4.08
N THR A 201 42.88 14.17 2.99
CA THR A 201 41.42 14.06 3.05
C THR A 201 41.08 12.90 4.00
N PRO A 202 40.29 13.14 5.07
CA PRO A 202 39.96 12.09 6.01
C PRO A 202 39.29 10.95 5.26
N THR A 203 39.75 9.71 5.50
CA THR A 203 39.14 8.53 4.92
C THR A 203 37.68 8.46 5.35
N PRO A 204 36.71 8.34 4.41
CA PRO A 204 35.31 8.20 4.75
C PRO A 204 35.14 6.99 5.67
N THR A 205 34.58 7.21 6.86
CA THR A 205 34.39 6.15 7.87
C THR A 205 32.90 6.02 8.15
N PRO A 206 32.32 4.81 8.10
CA PRO A 206 30.92 4.62 8.46
C PRO A 206 30.70 4.95 9.94
N MET A 207 29.51 5.44 10.26
CA MET A 207 29.05 5.56 11.64
C MET A 207 29.08 4.17 12.31
N GLY A 208 29.32 4.14 13.61
CA GLY A 208 29.34 2.91 14.43
C GLY A 208 27.97 2.25 14.62
N VAL A 209 27.12 2.22 13.59
CA VAL A 209 25.81 1.57 13.59
C VAL A 209 26.04 0.05 13.66
N PRO A 210 25.44 -0.64 14.64
CA PRO A 210 25.54 -2.10 14.73
C PRO A 210 25.02 -2.76 13.45
N ASN A 211 25.78 -3.72 12.90
CA ASN A 211 25.39 -4.49 11.72
C ASN A 211 24.68 -5.78 12.18
N ILE A 212 23.36 -5.74 12.26
CA ILE A 212 22.52 -6.85 12.75
C ILE A 212 21.88 -7.55 11.56
N LYS A 213 21.87 -8.89 11.58
CA LYS A 213 21.30 -9.71 10.51
C LYS A 213 19.95 -10.27 10.92
N GLN A 214 18.98 -10.25 10.00
CA GLN A 214 17.64 -10.77 10.27
C GLN A 214 17.63 -12.31 10.43
N TYR A 215 18.66 -12.99 9.92
CA TYR A 215 18.79 -14.45 9.90
C TYR A 215 19.78 -15.02 10.92
N GLU A 216 20.35 -14.20 11.81
CA GLU A 216 21.34 -14.65 12.80
C GLU A 216 21.19 -13.86 14.12
N GLY A 217 21.09 -14.57 15.25
CA GLY A 217 21.08 -13.95 16.58
C GLY A 217 20.11 -14.56 17.59
N GLY A 218 19.39 -15.62 17.21
CA GLY A 218 18.42 -16.34 18.06
C GLY A 218 16.96 -15.93 17.83
N TRP A 219 16.71 -14.93 16.99
CA TRP A 219 15.37 -14.45 16.62
C TRP A 219 14.92 -14.91 15.24
N GLU A 220 15.82 -15.47 14.43
CA GLU A 220 15.61 -15.72 13.00
C GLU A 220 14.37 -16.58 12.70
N ASN A 221 14.03 -17.51 13.61
CA ASN A 221 12.90 -18.43 13.47
C ASN A 221 11.65 -17.98 14.25
N GLN A 222 11.67 -16.81 14.90
CA GLN A 222 10.47 -16.25 15.52
C GLN A 222 9.52 -15.76 14.43
N ILE A 223 8.22 -15.92 14.66
CA ILE A 223 7.18 -15.46 13.75
C ILE A 223 7.24 -13.94 13.66
N TYR A 224 7.30 -13.44 12.43
CA TYR A 224 7.26 -12.02 12.12
C TYR A 224 5.82 -11.55 12.08
N ASP A 225 5.51 -10.49 12.83
CA ASP A 225 4.13 -10.03 13.02
C ASP A 225 3.20 -11.20 13.44
N HIS A 226 1.95 -11.22 12.97
CA HIS A 226 0.96 -12.30 13.06
C HIS A 226 0.90 -13.11 11.75
N THR A 227 2.00 -13.11 10.98
CA THR A 227 2.09 -13.83 9.70
C THR A 227 2.49 -15.29 9.89
N VAL A 228 2.57 -16.05 8.79
CA VAL A 228 3.15 -17.42 8.81
C VAL A 228 4.67 -17.44 8.60
N LYS A 229 5.28 -16.27 8.40
CA LYS A 229 6.70 -16.13 8.08
C LYS A 229 7.50 -15.74 9.30
N THR A 230 8.81 -15.94 9.23
CA THR A 230 9.71 -15.66 10.33
C THR A 230 10.49 -14.37 10.11
N ILE A 231 11.16 -13.85 11.15
CA ILE A 231 11.99 -12.65 11.06
C ILE A 231 13.09 -12.82 10.00
N LYS A 232 13.64 -14.02 9.80
CA LYS A 232 14.64 -14.21 8.73
C LYS A 232 14.06 -14.04 7.34
N ASP A 233 12.77 -14.34 7.15
CA ASP A 233 12.12 -14.30 5.85
C ASP A 233 11.75 -12.86 5.49
N TRP A 234 11.15 -12.10 6.42
CA TRP A 234 10.54 -10.80 6.15
C TRP A 234 10.94 -9.65 7.11
N GLY A 235 11.91 -9.87 8.00
CA GLY A 235 12.28 -8.93 9.04
C GLY A 235 13.26 -7.82 8.64
N CYS A 236 13.42 -7.48 7.35
CA CYS A 236 14.40 -6.49 6.91
C CYS A 236 14.12 -5.09 7.46
N ALA A 237 12.87 -4.63 7.40
CA ALA A 237 12.43 -3.34 7.93
C ALA A 237 12.61 -3.28 9.47
N LEU A 238 12.15 -4.32 10.17
CA LEU A 238 12.27 -4.49 11.61
C LEU A 238 13.73 -4.48 12.07
N THR A 239 14.59 -5.25 11.41
CA THR A 239 16.01 -5.36 11.77
C THR A 239 16.73 -4.04 11.49
N SER A 240 16.38 -3.35 10.40
CA SER A 240 16.89 -2.01 10.08
C SER A 240 16.49 -0.97 11.14
N ALA A 241 15.24 -1.01 11.59
CA ALA A 241 14.79 -0.18 12.72
C ALA A 241 15.63 -0.45 13.96
N VAL A 242 15.84 -1.72 14.34
CA VAL A 242 16.67 -2.08 15.50
C VAL A 242 18.11 -1.54 15.39
N MET A 243 18.73 -1.59 14.21
CA MET A 243 20.07 -1.04 14.00
C MET A 243 20.12 0.47 14.30
N VAL A 244 19.16 1.24 13.79
CA VAL A 244 19.05 2.69 14.06
C VAL A 244 18.74 2.98 15.52
N LEU A 245 17.80 2.24 16.12
CA LEU A 245 17.43 2.38 17.54
C LEU A 245 18.65 2.16 18.45
N LYS A 246 19.41 1.08 18.21
CA LYS A 246 20.64 0.79 18.97
C LYS A 246 21.72 1.84 18.79
N TYR A 247 21.87 2.39 17.59
CA TYR A 247 22.81 3.48 17.35
C TYR A 247 22.47 4.70 18.23
N HIS A 248 21.19 4.99 18.40
CA HIS A 248 20.70 6.02 19.33
C HIS A 248 20.54 5.53 20.78
N GLY A 249 21.19 4.43 21.16
CA GLY A 249 21.28 3.98 22.55
C GLY A 249 20.08 3.17 23.07
N HIS A 250 19.08 2.86 22.24
CA HIS A 250 18.01 1.93 22.61
C HIS A 250 18.51 0.49 22.46
N ASN A 251 18.85 -0.17 23.57
CA ASN A 251 19.40 -1.53 23.55
C ASN A 251 18.33 -2.60 23.32
N ILE A 252 17.75 -2.64 22.12
CA ILE A 252 16.73 -3.59 21.69
C ILE A 252 17.27 -4.60 20.66
N MET A 253 16.60 -5.74 20.52
CA MET A 253 16.87 -6.80 19.53
C MET A 253 15.62 -7.03 18.64
N PRO A 254 15.76 -7.64 17.43
CA PRO A 254 14.64 -7.83 16.52
C PRO A 254 13.45 -8.58 17.11
N ASP A 255 13.69 -9.65 17.88
CA ASP A 255 12.63 -10.37 18.58
C ASP A 255 11.87 -9.49 19.58
N THR A 256 12.60 -8.71 20.37
CA THR A 256 12.03 -7.87 21.42
C THR A 256 11.18 -6.77 20.81
N LEU A 257 11.65 -6.15 19.72
CA LEU A 257 10.87 -5.14 19.00
C LEU A 257 9.65 -5.75 18.31
N ASN A 258 9.80 -6.90 17.65
CA ASN A 258 8.69 -7.62 17.01
C ASN A 258 7.60 -7.99 18.03
N ASN A 259 7.99 -8.54 19.18
CA ASN A 259 7.06 -8.91 20.25
C ASN A 259 6.36 -7.69 20.84
N TRP A 260 7.09 -6.57 21.01
CA TRP A 260 6.47 -5.33 21.44
C TRP A 260 5.45 -4.84 20.40
N LEU A 261 5.82 -4.71 19.13
CA LEU A 261 4.93 -4.26 18.05
C LEU A 261 3.69 -5.16 17.95
N ASN A 262 3.84 -6.48 18.03
CA ASN A 262 2.73 -7.43 18.03
C ASN A 262 1.73 -7.21 19.19
N SER A 263 2.22 -6.75 20.34
CA SER A 263 1.36 -6.44 21.49
C SER A 263 0.61 -5.10 21.35
N GLN A 264 0.94 -4.29 20.34
CA GLN A 264 0.36 -2.97 20.14
C GLN A 264 -0.69 -2.99 19.03
N SER A 265 -1.79 -2.24 19.23
CA SER A 265 -2.87 -2.12 18.23
C SER A 265 -2.45 -1.38 16.95
N ASP A 266 -1.38 -0.60 17.03
CA ASP A 266 -0.75 0.15 15.94
C ASP A 266 0.62 -0.42 15.54
N GLY A 267 1.12 -1.53 16.10
CA GLY A 267 2.51 -1.95 15.85
C GLY A 267 2.81 -2.30 14.38
N TYR A 268 1.84 -2.93 13.72
CA TYR A 268 1.88 -3.24 12.29
C TYR A 268 0.68 -2.65 11.56
N ILE A 269 0.90 -2.25 10.31
CA ILE A 269 -0.10 -1.76 9.37
C ILE A 269 -0.51 -2.93 8.49
N ARG A 270 -1.81 -3.24 8.52
CA ARG A 270 -2.43 -4.34 7.76
C ARG A 270 -1.60 -5.62 7.85
N ASN A 271 -1.13 -6.15 6.73
CA ASN A 271 -0.50 -7.45 6.63
C ASN A 271 1.02 -7.37 6.88
N GLY A 272 1.38 -6.82 8.04
CA GLY A 272 2.73 -6.90 8.58
C GLY A 272 3.69 -5.78 8.20
N LEU A 273 3.23 -4.72 7.54
CA LEU A 273 4.08 -3.53 7.33
C LEU A 273 4.40 -2.90 8.68
N ILE A 274 5.68 -2.68 8.96
CA ILE A 274 6.07 -2.03 10.21
C ILE A 274 5.47 -0.62 10.28
N ASN A 275 4.84 -0.28 11.39
CA ASN A 275 4.40 1.09 11.62
C ASN A 275 5.57 1.91 12.19
N TRP A 276 6.21 2.71 11.35
CA TRP A 276 7.35 3.54 11.74
C TRP A 276 7.03 4.52 12.88
N LEU A 277 5.78 4.99 12.97
CA LEU A 277 5.33 5.86 14.07
C LEU A 277 5.18 5.09 15.39
N ALA A 278 4.80 3.81 15.34
CA ALA A 278 4.80 2.95 16.53
C ALA A 278 6.23 2.71 17.04
N VAL A 279 7.22 2.62 16.15
CA VAL A 279 8.63 2.55 16.54
C VAL A 279 9.08 3.86 17.22
N SER A 280 8.67 5.04 16.73
CA SER A 280 8.88 6.30 17.47
C SER A 280 8.25 6.26 18.86
N ARG A 281 7.01 5.79 18.97
CA ARG A 281 6.30 5.63 20.24
C ARG A 281 7.04 4.71 21.22
N TYR A 282 7.62 3.61 20.73
CA TYR A 282 8.48 2.73 21.54
C TYR A 282 9.62 3.53 22.18
N THR A 283 10.30 4.38 21.40
CA THR A 283 11.44 5.17 21.91
C THR A 283 11.02 6.22 22.94
N LYS A 284 9.81 6.79 22.83
CA LYS A 284 9.25 7.71 23.84
C LYS A 284 8.95 7.01 25.16
N ILE A 285 8.38 5.81 25.11
CA ILE A 285 8.10 5.00 26.31
C ILE A 285 9.39 4.59 27.03
N ASN A 286 10.49 4.44 26.28
CA ASN A 286 11.81 4.05 26.78
C ASN A 286 12.81 5.22 26.76
N ASP A 287 12.32 6.46 26.82
CA ASP A 287 13.16 7.66 26.77
C ASP A 287 14.09 7.74 27.98
N SER A 288 15.34 8.06 27.72
CA SER A 288 16.33 8.38 28.74
C SER A 288 17.41 9.31 28.19
N ASN A 289 18.25 9.85 29.07
CA ASN A 289 19.38 10.70 28.67
C ASN A 289 20.34 10.02 27.66
N SER A 290 20.42 8.70 27.66
CA SER A 290 21.27 7.92 26.75
C SER A 290 20.50 7.27 25.60
N SER A 291 19.16 7.35 25.60
CA SER A 291 18.26 6.68 24.66
C SER A 291 17.09 7.62 24.39
N PRO A 292 17.30 8.71 23.62
CA PRO A 292 16.29 9.75 23.44
C PRO A 292 15.11 9.23 22.62
N THR A 293 13.97 9.88 22.78
CA THR A 293 12.83 9.74 21.86
C THR A 293 13.30 10.02 20.44
N LEU A 294 12.84 9.23 19.48
CA LEU A 294 13.18 9.38 18.08
C LEU A 294 11.93 9.74 17.28
N GLU A 295 11.90 10.95 16.73
CA GLU A 295 10.84 11.42 15.83
C GLU A 295 11.04 10.82 14.44
N TYR A 296 10.03 10.13 13.93
CA TYR A 296 10.04 9.57 12.59
C TYR A 296 9.67 10.62 11.54
N LYS A 297 10.36 10.56 10.39
CA LYS A 297 10.01 11.30 9.19
C LYS A 297 10.28 10.47 7.94
N ARG A 298 9.36 10.51 6.98
CA ARG A 298 9.61 9.99 5.63
C ARG A 298 10.09 11.11 4.71
N LEU A 299 11.22 10.91 4.06
CA LEU A 299 11.75 11.81 3.04
C LEU A 299 11.70 11.13 1.67
N GLY A 300 11.46 11.94 0.63
CA GLY A 300 11.58 11.48 -0.75
C GLY A 300 13.02 11.20 -1.16
N VAL A 301 13.19 10.51 -2.28
CA VAL A 301 14.51 10.17 -2.87
C VAL A 301 15.26 11.45 -3.23
N ASP A 302 16.38 11.69 -2.53
CA ASP A 302 17.20 12.88 -2.68
C ASP A 302 18.52 12.72 -1.91
N ASP A 303 19.63 12.63 -2.63
CA ASP A 303 20.97 12.43 -2.05
C ASP A 303 21.39 13.58 -1.15
N GLU A 304 20.93 14.81 -1.40
CA GLU A 304 21.21 15.93 -0.53
C GLU A 304 20.51 15.76 0.83
N LYS A 305 19.31 15.19 0.84
CA LYS A 305 18.61 14.84 2.08
C LYS A 305 19.33 13.71 2.82
N LEU A 306 19.76 12.67 2.11
CA LEU A 306 20.52 11.57 2.72
C LEU A 306 21.86 12.06 3.29
N ASP A 307 22.58 12.90 2.55
CA ASP A 307 23.82 13.52 3.01
C ASP A 307 23.59 14.41 4.24
N SER A 308 22.45 15.12 4.30
CA SER A 308 22.05 15.91 5.47
C SER A 308 21.76 15.05 6.71
N GLU A 309 21.09 13.90 6.54
CA GLU A 309 20.86 12.94 7.63
C GLU A 309 22.19 12.41 8.18
N LEU A 310 23.05 11.91 7.30
CA LEU A 310 24.31 11.28 7.68
C LEU A 310 25.30 12.28 8.29
N SER A 311 25.38 13.50 7.76
CA SER A 311 26.21 14.58 8.33
C SER A 311 25.70 15.06 9.70
N SER A 312 24.41 14.86 9.98
CA SER A 312 23.82 15.12 11.28
C SER A 312 23.88 13.92 12.24
N LEU A 313 24.67 12.90 11.91
CA LEU A 313 24.80 11.66 12.69
C LEU A 313 23.45 10.94 12.88
N ARG A 314 22.62 10.92 11.84
CA ARG A 314 21.37 10.16 11.78
C ARG A 314 21.49 9.09 10.70
N PRO A 315 21.78 7.83 11.06
CA PRO A 315 21.71 6.74 10.09
C PRO A 315 20.26 6.59 9.61
N ALA A 316 20.09 6.47 8.30
CA ALA A 316 18.78 6.47 7.68
C ALA A 316 18.44 5.09 7.11
N ILE A 317 17.17 4.68 7.22
CA ILE A 317 16.71 3.42 6.67
C ILE A 317 16.22 3.68 5.25
N LEU A 318 16.91 3.12 4.26
CA LEU A 318 16.56 3.24 2.85
C LEU A 318 15.58 2.12 2.46
N LYS A 319 14.55 2.50 1.72
CA LYS A 319 13.65 1.55 1.05
C LYS A 319 14.27 1.17 -0.30
N GLU A 320 14.37 -0.12 -0.54
CA GLU A 320 14.66 -0.73 -1.84
C GLU A 320 13.45 -1.51 -2.32
N ASP A 321 13.45 -1.93 -3.58
CA ASP A 321 12.41 -2.84 -4.09
C ASP A 321 12.36 -4.12 -3.23
N GLY A 322 11.21 -4.34 -2.57
CA GLY A 322 10.99 -5.44 -1.63
C GLY A 322 11.92 -5.52 -0.41
N HIS A 323 12.77 -4.52 -0.14
CA HIS A 323 13.83 -4.63 0.88
C HIS A 323 14.10 -3.33 1.64
N PHE A 324 14.76 -3.44 2.80
CA PHE A 324 15.17 -2.28 3.60
C PHE A 324 16.60 -2.47 4.10
N ILE A 325 17.38 -1.40 4.02
CA ILE A 325 18.80 -1.34 4.43
C ILE A 325 19.06 -0.05 5.23
N VAL A 326 20.18 0.03 5.95
CA VAL A 326 20.55 1.23 6.71
C VAL A 326 21.76 1.89 6.09
N ALA A 327 21.63 3.14 5.66
CA ALA A 327 22.77 3.98 5.30
C ALA A 327 23.51 4.43 6.55
N THR A 328 24.82 4.19 6.59
CA THR A 328 25.67 4.43 7.77
C THR A 328 26.74 5.48 7.55
N GLY A 329 26.89 6.02 6.34
CA GLY A 329 27.80 7.14 6.08
C GLY A 329 28.04 7.33 4.59
N LYS A 330 28.56 8.50 4.20
CA LYS A 330 28.97 8.76 2.81
C LYS A 330 30.31 8.06 2.53
N LYS A 331 30.43 7.47 1.35
CA LYS A 331 31.67 6.86 0.83
C LYS A 331 31.92 7.35 -0.59
N TYR A 332 32.66 8.46 -0.72
CA TYR A 332 32.88 9.11 -2.01
C TYR A 332 31.53 9.41 -2.71
N ASP A 333 31.28 8.81 -3.88
CA ASP A 333 30.07 8.98 -4.67
C ASP A 333 28.95 7.97 -4.32
N THR A 334 29.18 7.08 -3.35
CA THR A 334 28.18 6.12 -2.84
C THR A 334 28.03 6.26 -1.31
N TYR A 335 27.35 5.30 -0.70
CA TYR A 335 27.06 5.23 0.73
C TYR A 335 27.53 3.89 1.31
N PHE A 336 28.09 3.93 2.52
CA PHE A 336 28.19 2.73 3.35
C PHE A 336 26.80 2.31 3.81
N ILE A 337 26.55 1.01 3.83
CA ILE A 337 25.28 0.43 4.29
C ILE A 337 25.50 -0.73 5.26
N ASN A 338 24.52 -0.93 6.14
CA ASN A 338 24.29 -2.20 6.81
C ASN A 338 23.04 -2.84 6.20
N ASP A 339 23.20 -4.01 5.61
CA ASP A 339 22.11 -4.77 5.01
C ASP A 339 21.70 -5.95 5.93
N PRO A 340 20.45 -5.99 6.44
CA PRO A 340 20.02 -7.06 7.33
C PRO A 340 19.90 -8.43 6.64
N GLY A 341 19.71 -8.46 5.32
CA GLY A 341 19.51 -9.68 4.52
C GLY A 341 20.79 -10.25 3.94
N TYR A 342 21.87 -9.47 3.86
CA TYR A 342 23.12 -9.89 3.21
C TYR A 342 24.36 -9.52 4.03
N ALA A 343 25.27 -10.47 4.25
CA ALA A 343 26.52 -10.22 4.99
C ALA A 343 27.58 -9.44 4.19
N THR A 344 27.52 -9.50 2.86
CA THR A 344 28.59 -9.02 1.98
C THR A 344 28.28 -7.68 1.31
N ARG A 345 27.04 -7.19 1.39
CA ARG A 345 26.62 -5.91 0.82
C ARG A 345 26.87 -4.80 1.84
N ASN A 346 27.96 -4.05 1.62
CA ASN A 346 28.43 -3.02 2.54
C ASN A 346 28.40 -1.61 1.92
N THR A 347 28.03 -1.50 0.64
CA THR A 347 27.83 -0.24 -0.07
C THR A 347 26.54 -0.26 -0.89
N LEU A 348 25.97 0.94 -1.10
CA LEU A 348 24.75 1.13 -1.90
C LEU A 348 24.96 0.81 -3.39
N GLU A 349 26.21 0.71 -3.86
CA GLU A 349 26.55 0.18 -5.20
C GLU A 349 25.91 -1.20 -5.47
N SER A 350 25.68 -2.00 -4.42
CA SER A 350 24.98 -3.30 -4.51
C SER A 350 23.53 -3.18 -4.99
N TYR A 351 22.97 -1.96 -4.94
CA TYR A 351 21.63 -1.54 -5.32
C TYR A 351 21.68 -0.47 -6.42
N ALA A 352 22.78 -0.45 -7.20
CA ALA A 352 23.02 0.51 -8.27
C ALA A 352 22.92 1.98 -7.81
N ASP A 353 23.27 2.26 -6.55
CA ASP A 353 23.21 3.60 -5.95
C ASP A 353 21.81 4.24 -6.03
N SER A 354 20.77 3.40 -5.98
CA SER A 354 19.37 3.82 -6.01
C SER A 354 18.64 3.40 -4.73
N TYR A 355 17.55 4.11 -4.42
CA TYR A 355 16.63 3.82 -3.32
C TYR A 355 15.29 4.52 -3.60
N LEU A 356 14.21 4.06 -2.97
CA LEU A 356 12.82 4.51 -3.21
C LEU A 356 12.29 5.49 -2.15
N ALA A 357 12.87 5.48 -0.95
CA ALA A 357 12.54 6.41 0.12
C ALA A 357 13.59 6.40 1.22
N ILE A 358 13.59 7.45 2.04
CA ILE A 358 14.40 7.56 3.24
C ILE A 358 13.46 7.61 4.44
N ASN A 359 13.64 6.67 5.38
CA ASN A 359 12.94 6.63 6.65
C ASN A 359 13.95 7.10 7.72
N SER A 360 13.76 8.32 8.22
CA SER A 360 14.64 9.00 9.15
C SER A 360 14.07 9.00 10.56
N TYR A 361 14.97 8.91 11.54
CA TYR A 361 14.70 9.07 12.96
C TYR A 361 15.55 10.20 13.52
N THR A 362 14.90 11.27 13.98
CA THR A 362 15.58 12.43 14.59
C THR A 362 15.44 12.36 16.11
N PRO A 363 16.56 12.33 16.86
CA PRO A 363 16.52 12.47 18.32
C PRO A 363 15.79 13.73 18.76
N THR A 364 14.80 13.55 19.63
CA THR A 364 13.96 14.58 20.25
C THR A 364 13.63 14.15 21.69
N HIS A 365 12.89 14.98 22.42
CA HIS A 365 12.27 14.58 23.70
C HIS A 365 10.80 15.02 23.80
N SER A 366 10.28 15.77 22.83
CA SER A 366 9.04 16.52 23.04
C SER A 366 7.86 15.99 22.24
N ASP A 367 7.91 16.02 20.92
CA ASP A 367 6.69 16.02 20.10
C ASP A 367 6.66 14.91 19.05
N LEU A 368 5.82 13.91 19.30
CA LEU A 368 5.52 12.81 18.38
C LEU A 368 4.14 12.93 17.73
N SER A 369 3.51 14.12 17.77
CA SER A 369 2.19 14.31 17.19
C SER A 369 2.19 14.05 15.68
N TYR A 370 1.23 13.24 15.24
CA TYR A 370 1.18 12.76 13.87
C TYR A 370 -0.23 12.29 13.49
N MET A 371 -0.63 12.48 12.23
CA MET A 371 -1.75 11.73 11.64
C MET A 371 -1.24 10.80 10.56
N MET A 372 -1.65 9.54 10.64
CA MET A 372 -1.47 8.58 9.57
C MET A 372 -2.82 8.07 9.12
N PHE A 373 -3.02 8.04 7.80
CA PHE A 373 -4.19 7.43 7.17
C PHE A 373 -3.72 6.37 6.19
N VAL A 374 -4.33 5.19 6.24
CA VAL A 374 -3.96 4.05 5.39
C VAL A 374 -5.19 3.55 4.66
N THR A 375 -5.14 3.51 3.34
CA THR A 375 -6.24 3.02 2.50
C THR A 375 -5.72 2.08 1.41
N ASP A 376 -6.64 1.48 0.66
CA ASP A 376 -6.32 0.65 -0.51
C ASP A 376 -5.59 1.50 -1.58
N PRO A 377 -4.67 0.89 -2.36
CA PRO A 377 -3.71 1.64 -3.19
C PRO A 377 -4.41 2.40 -4.32
N ASP A 378 -5.55 1.90 -4.79
CA ASP A 378 -6.38 2.48 -5.85
C ASP A 378 -7.28 3.64 -5.37
N MET A 379 -7.29 3.92 -4.06
CA MET A 379 -7.99 5.06 -3.49
C MET A 379 -7.03 6.23 -3.34
N ASP A 380 -7.47 7.43 -3.68
CA ASP A 380 -6.77 8.69 -3.42
C ASP A 380 -7.27 9.35 -2.14
N LEU A 381 -6.35 10.04 -1.45
CA LEU A 381 -6.63 10.79 -0.23
C LEU A 381 -6.40 12.28 -0.46
N ILE A 382 -7.42 13.09 -0.21
CA ILE A 382 -7.33 14.56 -0.24
C ILE A 382 -7.54 15.06 1.18
N PHE A 383 -6.53 15.72 1.73
CA PHE A 383 -6.55 16.20 3.11
C PHE A 383 -6.54 17.74 3.18
N GLN A 384 -7.47 18.31 3.94
CA GLN A 384 -7.72 19.75 4.03
C GLN A 384 -7.96 20.17 5.48
N ASP A 385 -7.72 21.45 5.77
CA ASP A 385 -8.17 22.09 7.01
C ASP A 385 -9.70 22.33 6.99
N LEU A 386 -10.28 22.78 8.12
CA LEU A 386 -11.71 23.09 8.20
C LEU A 386 -12.17 24.20 7.23
N ASN A 387 -11.26 25.08 6.80
CA ASN A 387 -11.57 26.15 5.85
C ASN A 387 -11.56 25.65 4.40
N GLY A 388 -11.22 24.37 4.18
CA GLY A 388 -11.09 23.76 2.85
C GLY A 388 -9.75 24.06 2.19
N ASN A 389 -8.77 24.61 2.91
CA ASN A 389 -7.43 24.82 2.37
C ASN A 389 -6.67 23.49 2.35
N PRO A 390 -5.94 23.19 1.28
CA PRO A 390 -5.00 22.06 1.27
C PRO A 390 -3.97 22.22 2.40
N VAL A 391 -3.64 21.12 3.06
CA VAL A 391 -2.51 21.06 4.01
C VAL A 391 -1.34 20.31 3.36
N ASP A 392 -0.13 20.61 3.78
CA ASP A 392 1.07 19.92 3.29
C ASP A 392 1.20 18.57 3.99
N TYR A 393 1.21 17.48 3.21
CA TYR A 393 1.31 16.12 3.72
C TYR A 393 2.13 15.25 2.75
N VAL A 394 2.67 14.15 3.25
CA VAL A 394 3.37 13.15 2.43
C VAL A 394 2.40 12.01 2.13
N SER A 395 2.25 11.65 0.86
CA SER A 395 1.41 10.51 0.43
C SER A 395 2.19 9.62 -0.52
N PHE A 396 2.11 8.30 -0.32
CA PHE A 396 2.85 7.31 -1.09
C PHE A 396 2.15 5.95 -1.04
N ILE A 397 2.51 5.07 -1.96
CA ILE A 397 2.13 3.67 -1.90
C ILE A 397 3.30 2.91 -1.28
N GLU A 398 3.00 2.06 -0.29
CA GLU A 398 3.95 1.12 0.28
C GLU A 398 3.51 -0.28 -0.10
N ASP A 399 4.42 -1.03 -0.72
CA ASP A 399 4.14 -2.40 -1.11
C ASP A 399 4.01 -3.28 0.12
N GLY A 400 2.93 -4.07 0.13
CA GLY A 400 2.66 -5.06 1.16
C GLY A 400 3.75 -6.14 1.18
N ILE A 401 3.74 -6.93 2.24
CA ILE A 401 4.69 -8.05 2.37
C ILE A 401 4.28 -9.24 1.49
N LEU A 402 2.98 -9.34 1.18
CA LEU A 402 2.44 -10.26 0.19
C LEU A 402 2.09 -9.50 -1.09
N ASP A 403 2.22 -10.18 -2.22
CA ASP A 403 1.89 -9.63 -3.53
C ASP A 403 0.43 -9.17 -3.59
N GLY A 404 0.21 -7.95 -4.10
CA GLY A 404 -1.11 -7.35 -4.24
C GLY A 404 -1.68 -6.71 -2.98
N GLU A 405 -0.90 -6.64 -1.89
CA GLU A 405 -1.33 -6.04 -0.63
C GLU A 405 -0.76 -4.64 -0.38
N SER A 406 -0.35 -3.94 -1.44
CA SER A 406 0.11 -2.56 -1.35
C SER A 406 -0.96 -1.67 -0.72
N VAL A 407 -0.52 -0.64 -0.01
CA VAL A 407 -1.40 0.32 0.68
C VAL A 407 -1.01 1.73 0.34
N ARG A 408 -1.99 2.63 0.25
CA ARG A 408 -1.71 4.06 0.24
C ARG A 408 -1.63 4.58 1.65
N ILE A 409 -0.54 5.27 1.96
CA ILE A 409 -0.29 5.89 3.26
C ILE A 409 -0.21 7.41 3.08
N LEU A 410 -0.95 8.15 3.90
CA LEU A 410 -0.82 9.58 4.08
C LEU A 410 -0.26 9.88 5.46
N TYR A 411 0.78 10.72 5.50
CA TYR A 411 1.46 11.20 6.69
C TYR A 411 1.31 12.72 6.81
N PHE A 412 0.80 13.17 7.95
CA PHE A 412 0.75 14.58 8.32
C PHE A 412 1.41 14.79 9.68
N GLU A 413 2.59 15.41 9.65
CA GLU A 413 3.45 15.61 10.81
C GLU A 413 3.00 16.85 11.60
N LYS A 414 3.08 16.78 12.93
CA LYS A 414 2.83 17.92 13.84
C LYS A 414 1.54 18.70 13.53
N PRO A 415 0.39 17.99 13.39
CA PRO A 415 -0.91 18.65 13.24
C PRO A 415 -1.19 19.63 14.38
N ALA A 416 -1.66 20.83 14.03
CA ALA A 416 -2.26 21.71 15.02
C ALA A 416 -3.55 21.07 15.56
N SER A 417 -3.88 21.33 16.85
CA SER A 417 -5.18 20.93 17.38
C SER A 417 -6.30 21.65 16.62
N GLY A 418 -7.29 20.91 16.13
CA GLY A 418 -8.34 21.48 15.30
C GLY A 418 -9.13 20.43 14.52
N ASN A 419 -9.98 20.93 13.63
CA ASN A 419 -10.79 20.09 12.75
C ASN A 419 -10.18 20.06 11.34
N TYR A 420 -10.19 18.87 10.75
CA TYR A 420 -9.69 18.59 9.42
C TYR A 420 -10.70 17.79 8.63
N LYS A 421 -10.56 17.81 7.32
CA LYS A 421 -11.39 17.07 6.38
C LYS A 421 -10.51 16.14 5.57
N LEU A 422 -10.80 14.85 5.64
CA LEU A 422 -10.21 13.83 4.77
C LEU A 422 -11.25 13.37 3.77
N MET A 423 -10.96 13.53 2.49
CA MET A 423 -11.79 13.01 1.41
C MET A 423 -11.10 11.81 0.79
N ILE A 424 -11.90 10.77 0.52
CA ILE A 424 -11.46 9.58 -0.22
C ILE A 424 -12.15 9.60 -1.58
N THR A 425 -11.37 9.48 -2.62
CA THR A 425 -11.82 9.36 -4.02
C THR A 425 -11.13 8.17 -4.65
N GLY A 426 -11.62 7.67 -5.78
CA GLY A 426 -10.96 6.56 -6.46
C GLY A 426 -11.89 5.79 -7.37
N LEU A 427 -11.45 4.59 -7.75
CA LEU A 427 -12.27 3.67 -8.55
C LEU A 427 -13.53 3.23 -7.78
N GLN A 428 -14.56 2.88 -8.55
CA GLN A 428 -15.75 2.25 -7.98
C GLN A 428 -15.35 0.95 -7.28
N GLY A 429 -15.75 0.79 -6.02
CA GLY A 429 -15.40 -0.39 -5.24
C GLY A 429 -15.49 -0.18 -3.75
N ASN A 430 -15.29 -1.26 -3.01
CA ASN A 430 -15.16 -1.21 -1.57
C ASN A 430 -13.77 -0.67 -1.21
N TYR A 431 -13.68 0.05 -0.10
CA TYR A 431 -12.38 0.41 0.47
C TYR A 431 -12.40 0.28 2.00
N THR A 432 -11.20 0.17 2.57
CA THR A 432 -10.95 0.26 4.01
C THR A 432 -10.01 1.43 4.30
N LEU A 433 -10.41 2.33 5.19
CA LEU A 433 -9.57 3.43 5.69
C LEU A 433 -9.23 3.18 7.16
N ASP A 434 -7.96 3.01 7.46
CA ASP A 434 -7.44 3.06 8.83
C ASP A 434 -6.92 4.46 9.15
N SER A 435 -7.22 4.97 10.35
CA SER A 435 -6.68 6.23 10.87
C SER A 435 -5.90 5.96 12.15
N TYR A 436 -4.72 6.59 12.28
CA TYR A 436 -3.89 6.54 13.47
C TYR A 436 -3.55 7.98 13.84
N LEU A 437 -4.09 8.44 14.96
CA LEU A 437 -3.91 9.81 15.45
C LEU A 437 -3.02 9.75 16.69
N TYR A 438 -1.80 10.26 16.56
CA TYR A 438 -0.81 10.31 17.64
C TYR A 438 -0.82 11.69 18.30
N ASP A 439 -0.88 11.74 19.62
CA ASP A 439 -0.67 12.96 20.40
C ASP A 439 0.83 13.28 20.57
N ILE A 440 1.14 14.37 21.28
CA ILE A 440 2.52 14.82 21.53
C ILE A 440 3.39 13.77 22.24
N ASP A 441 2.77 12.92 23.07
CA ASP A 441 3.44 11.84 23.79
C ASP A 441 3.45 10.54 22.99
N GLY A 442 2.97 10.57 21.75
CA GLY A 442 2.85 9.42 20.88
C GLY A 442 1.72 8.47 21.28
N ASN A 443 0.79 8.81 22.17
CA ASN A 443 -0.37 7.93 22.40
C ASN A 443 -1.23 7.89 21.13
N VAL A 444 -1.64 6.69 20.73
CA VAL A 444 -2.37 6.48 19.48
C VAL A 444 -3.86 6.30 19.70
N THR A 445 -4.67 6.94 18.86
CA THR A 445 -6.08 6.60 18.65
C THR A 445 -6.23 5.98 17.27
N LYS A 446 -6.50 4.67 17.23
CA LYS A 446 -6.66 3.91 15.98
C LYS A 446 -8.14 3.71 15.67
N ASN A 447 -8.51 3.93 14.41
CA ASN A 447 -9.85 3.63 13.91
C ASN A 447 -9.79 2.96 12.54
N THR A 448 -10.82 2.18 12.23
CA THR A 448 -10.99 1.55 10.91
C THR A 448 -12.38 1.84 10.39
N PHE A 449 -12.45 2.23 9.12
CA PHE A 449 -13.64 2.57 8.38
C PHE A 449 -13.72 1.70 7.14
N SER A 450 -14.94 1.32 6.75
CA SER A 450 -15.17 0.66 5.48
C SER A 450 -16.23 1.46 4.73
N GLY A 451 -16.01 1.65 3.44
CA GLY A 451 -16.91 2.37 2.56
C GLY A 451 -17.01 1.71 1.19
N VAL A 452 -17.88 2.25 0.36
CA VAL A 452 -18.07 1.84 -1.03
C VAL A 452 -18.20 3.10 -1.86
N LEU A 453 -17.28 3.30 -2.80
CA LEU A 453 -17.37 4.39 -3.77
C LEU A 453 -18.15 3.92 -5.00
N PHE A 454 -19.03 4.79 -5.50
CA PHE A 454 -19.68 4.66 -6.80
C PHE A 454 -19.06 5.68 -7.77
N ASN A 455 -19.24 5.49 -9.08
CA ASN A 455 -18.60 6.32 -10.11
C ASN A 455 -18.72 7.83 -9.83
N ASN A 456 -17.57 8.48 -9.66
CA ASN A 456 -17.39 9.91 -9.36
C ASN A 456 -17.88 10.38 -7.97
N ASP A 457 -18.21 9.47 -7.06
CA ASP A 457 -18.49 9.82 -5.66
C ASP A 457 -17.20 9.97 -4.84
N SER A 458 -17.31 10.69 -3.73
CA SER A 458 -16.26 10.82 -2.73
C SER A 458 -16.84 10.63 -1.35
N ASP A 459 -16.16 9.88 -0.48
CA ASP A 459 -16.50 9.83 0.93
C ASP A 459 -15.71 10.89 1.69
N THR A 460 -16.35 11.50 2.70
CA THR A 460 -15.74 12.57 3.50
C THR A 460 -15.78 12.21 4.98
N TYR A 461 -14.62 12.27 5.61
CA TYR A 461 -14.39 12.09 7.03
C TYR A 461 -13.99 13.42 7.66
N GLN A 462 -14.68 13.76 8.75
CA GLN A 462 -14.32 14.91 9.60
C GLN A 462 -13.43 14.40 10.73
N ILE A 463 -12.22 14.92 10.82
CA ILE A 463 -11.21 14.53 11.80
C ILE A 463 -11.09 15.66 12.82
N ASN A 464 -11.50 15.41 14.06
CA ASN A 464 -11.27 16.32 15.17
C ASN A 464 -10.04 15.85 15.94
N TYR A 465 -8.99 16.66 15.93
CA TYR A 465 -7.68 16.29 16.45
C TYR A 465 -7.22 17.22 17.58
N SER A 466 -6.57 16.63 18.58
CA SER A 466 -5.86 17.37 19.62
C SER A 466 -4.49 16.75 19.89
N SER A 467 -3.46 17.60 19.90
CA SER A 467 -2.07 17.21 20.16
C SER A 467 -1.73 17.09 21.64
N ASN A 468 -2.50 17.71 22.53
CA ASN A 468 -2.13 17.87 23.95
C ASN A 468 -2.89 16.92 24.91
N ILE A 469 -3.76 16.06 24.39
CA ILE A 469 -4.66 15.26 25.21
C ILE A 469 -4.72 13.86 24.61
N LYS A 470 -4.33 12.86 25.41
CA LYS A 470 -4.70 11.45 25.20
C LYS A 470 -6.20 11.42 24.97
N ILE A 471 -6.70 10.96 23.81
CA ILE A 471 -8.15 10.94 23.54
C ILE A 471 -8.83 9.96 24.51
N ALA A 472 -9.09 10.40 25.73
CA ALA A 472 -10.04 9.88 26.67
C ALA A 472 -11.12 10.94 26.73
N VAL A 473 -12.15 10.79 25.89
CA VAL A 473 -13.24 11.75 25.86
C VAL A 473 -13.99 11.61 27.17
N SER A 474 -14.02 12.66 27.99
CA SER A 474 -14.79 12.59 29.23
C SER A 474 -16.25 12.36 28.90
N VAL A 475 -16.99 11.63 29.74
CA VAL A 475 -18.43 11.39 29.50
C VAL A 475 -19.20 12.71 29.28
N ASN A 476 -18.77 13.80 29.94
CA ASN A 476 -19.36 15.13 29.78
C ASN A 476 -19.14 15.73 28.38
N GLU A 477 -17.97 15.50 27.78
CA GLU A 477 -17.68 15.93 26.40
C GLU A 477 -18.50 15.11 25.39
N ILE A 478 -18.61 13.79 25.56
CA ILE A 478 -19.47 12.96 24.71
C ILE A 478 -20.93 13.44 24.79
N LEU A 479 -21.40 13.79 26.00
CA LEU A 479 -22.76 14.32 26.19
C LEU A 479 -22.97 15.67 25.48
N LYS A 480 -21.97 16.55 25.49
CA LYS A 480 -22.00 17.85 24.80
C LYS A 480 -22.03 17.68 23.27
N ASP A 481 -21.22 16.78 22.75
CA ASP A 481 -21.18 16.45 21.33
C ASP A 481 -22.48 15.80 20.86
N LEU A 482 -23.04 14.92 21.69
CA LEU A 482 -24.34 14.28 21.46
C LEU A 482 -25.48 15.30 21.36
N ASP A 483 -25.49 16.31 22.23
CA ASP A 483 -26.46 17.40 22.19
C ASP A 483 -26.32 18.24 20.91
N SER A 484 -25.09 18.52 20.50
CA SER A 484 -24.79 19.25 19.26
C SER A 484 -25.19 18.46 18.01
N ALA A 485 -24.91 17.16 17.98
CA ALA A 485 -25.28 16.29 16.87
C ALA A 485 -26.79 16.14 16.69
N TYR A 486 -27.54 16.05 17.80
CA TYR A 486 -29.00 16.06 17.74
C TYR A 486 -29.54 17.41 17.22
N LYS A 487 -29.00 18.54 17.71
CA LYS A 487 -29.39 19.88 17.24
C LYS A 487 -29.16 20.07 15.74
N ASN A 488 -28.07 19.51 15.22
CA ASN A 488 -27.71 19.56 13.80
C ASN A 488 -28.33 18.44 12.94
N LYS A 489 -29.29 17.68 13.49
CA LYS A 489 -30.01 16.58 12.80
C LYS A 489 -29.13 15.42 12.32
N LEU A 490 -27.93 15.26 12.90
CA LEU A 490 -27.08 14.09 12.70
C LEU A 490 -27.65 12.86 13.43
N ILE A 491 -28.42 13.08 14.50
CA ILE A 491 -29.33 12.07 15.06
C ILE A 491 -30.76 12.50 14.75
N LYS A 492 -31.41 11.79 13.83
CA LYS A 492 -32.73 12.15 13.29
C LYS A 492 -33.86 11.81 14.24
N ASN A 493 -33.66 10.86 15.15
CA ASN A 493 -34.68 10.36 16.07
C ASN A 493 -34.41 10.79 17.52
N LYS A 494 -35.36 11.51 18.12
CA LYS A 494 -35.30 12.00 19.51
C LYS A 494 -35.16 10.86 20.54
N GLY A 495 -35.84 9.74 20.35
CA GLY A 495 -35.79 8.60 21.26
C GLY A 495 -34.41 7.94 21.30
N ILE A 496 -33.77 7.80 20.14
CA ILE A 496 -32.40 7.27 20.03
C ILE A 496 -31.40 8.20 20.73
N TYR A 497 -31.47 9.51 20.46
CA TYR A 497 -30.67 10.52 21.15
C TYR A 497 -30.79 10.41 22.68
N GLN A 498 -32.02 10.35 23.22
CA GLN A 498 -32.25 10.23 24.66
C GLN A 498 -31.73 8.91 25.23
N THR A 499 -31.86 7.82 24.46
CA THR A 499 -31.37 6.49 24.86
C THR A 499 -29.85 6.49 25.00
N ILE A 500 -29.12 7.07 24.04
CA ILE A 500 -27.66 7.19 24.11
C ILE A 500 -27.26 8.05 25.31
N LYS A 501 -27.93 9.20 25.49
CA LYS A 501 -27.67 10.13 26.60
C LYS A 501 -27.87 9.46 27.98
N MET A 502 -28.89 8.63 28.10
CA MET A 502 -29.18 7.87 29.33
C MET A 502 -28.09 6.85 29.64
N HIS A 503 -27.66 6.06 28.65
CA HIS A 503 -26.59 5.07 28.85
C HIS A 503 -25.27 5.73 29.25
N LEU A 504 -24.91 6.87 28.64
CA LEU A 504 -23.73 7.65 29.01
C LEU A 504 -23.79 8.14 30.47
N LYS A 505 -24.92 8.71 30.91
CA LYS A 505 -25.11 9.13 32.31
C LYS A 505 -25.06 7.96 33.28
N TYR A 506 -25.57 6.80 32.87
CA TYR A 506 -25.49 5.60 33.68
C TYR A 506 -24.03 5.12 33.78
N TYR A 507 -23.30 5.10 32.67
CA TYR A 507 -21.87 4.78 32.67
C TYR A 507 -21.09 5.73 33.58
N GLN A 508 -21.36 7.04 33.54
CA GLN A 508 -20.72 8.02 34.42
C GLN A 508 -20.85 7.71 35.92
N ARG A 509 -21.89 6.98 36.32
CA ARG A 509 -22.16 6.64 37.72
C ARG A 509 -21.56 5.30 38.14
N PHE A 510 -21.42 4.35 37.21
CA PHE A 510 -21.11 2.95 37.53
C PHE A 510 -19.87 2.42 36.81
N GLU A 511 -19.32 3.17 35.85
CA GLU A 511 -18.08 2.89 35.11
C GLU A 511 -18.00 1.46 34.55
N SER A 512 -19.15 0.91 34.13
CA SER A 512 -19.24 -0.48 33.68
C SER A 512 -18.98 -0.61 32.16
N PRO A 513 -17.90 -1.30 31.73
CA PRO A 513 -17.57 -1.42 30.30
C PRO A 513 -18.63 -2.12 29.46
N ARG A 514 -19.44 -2.99 30.10
CA ARG A 514 -20.55 -3.71 29.43
C ARG A 514 -21.58 -2.75 28.83
N ILE A 515 -21.79 -1.60 29.47
CA ILE A 515 -22.78 -0.60 29.06
C ILE A 515 -22.34 0.08 27.78
N ILE A 516 -21.07 0.45 27.72
CA ILE A 516 -20.45 1.05 26.54
C ILE A 516 -20.45 0.08 25.36
N LYS A 517 -20.06 -1.18 25.59
CA LYS A 517 -20.12 -2.23 24.55
C LYS A 517 -21.54 -2.44 24.01
N SER A 518 -22.55 -2.48 24.88
CA SER A 518 -23.96 -2.54 24.47
C SER A 518 -24.40 -1.30 23.69
N LEU A 519 -24.00 -0.12 24.13
CA LEU A 519 -24.33 1.14 23.49
C LEU A 519 -23.74 1.24 22.08
N ILE A 520 -22.49 0.81 21.89
CA ILE A 520 -21.84 0.74 20.57
C ILE A 520 -22.63 -0.16 19.61
N LEU A 521 -23.11 -1.32 20.07
CA LEU A 521 -23.93 -2.21 19.25
C LEU A 521 -25.26 -1.56 18.86
N GLN A 522 -25.92 -0.87 19.78
CA GLN A 522 -27.16 -0.13 19.49
C GLN A 522 -26.92 0.98 18.45
N ILE A 523 -25.85 1.76 18.60
CA ILE A 523 -25.49 2.80 17.65
C ILE A 523 -25.25 2.21 16.25
N LYS A 524 -24.54 1.06 16.16
CA LYS A 524 -24.39 0.33 14.89
C LYS A 524 -25.75 -0.02 14.27
N MET A 525 -26.69 -0.60 15.04
CA MET A 525 -28.01 -0.98 14.54
C MET A 525 -28.86 0.22 14.07
N PHE A 526 -28.70 1.39 14.69
CA PHE A 526 -29.43 2.60 14.31
C PHE A 526 -28.82 3.35 13.11
N THR A 527 -27.63 2.94 12.69
CA THR A 527 -26.91 3.50 11.54
C THR A 527 -27.19 2.66 10.30
N PRO A 528 -27.39 3.26 9.11
CA PRO A 528 -27.41 4.69 8.78
C PRO A 528 -28.80 5.34 8.94
N ARG A 529 -29.82 4.54 9.31
CA ARG A 529 -31.23 4.94 9.21
C ARG A 529 -31.59 6.14 10.06
N PHE A 530 -31.07 6.21 11.28
CA PHE A 530 -31.44 7.24 12.26
C PHE A 530 -30.27 8.06 12.79
N ILE A 531 -29.05 7.59 12.57
CA ILE A 531 -27.81 8.28 12.95
C ILE A 531 -26.99 8.42 11.67
N ASP A 532 -26.50 9.63 11.44
CA ASP A 532 -25.54 9.96 10.39
C ASP A 532 -24.33 9.00 10.47
N PRO A 533 -23.91 8.37 9.35
CA PRO A 533 -22.83 7.39 9.36
C PRO A 533 -21.51 7.92 9.93
N THR A 534 -21.14 9.15 9.55
CA THR A 534 -19.90 9.79 9.99
C THR A 534 -19.95 10.11 11.48
N TYR A 535 -21.07 10.65 11.97
CA TYR A 535 -21.23 10.92 13.41
C TYR A 535 -21.32 9.63 14.25
N SER A 536 -22.02 8.60 13.75
CA SER A 536 -22.12 7.29 14.41
C SER A 536 -20.74 6.70 14.68
N LEU A 537 -19.85 6.86 13.72
CA LEU A 537 -18.50 6.38 13.77
C LEU A 537 -17.67 7.11 14.83
N ILE A 538 -17.67 8.44 14.82
CA ILE A 538 -17.02 9.29 15.84
C ILE A 538 -17.55 8.93 17.24
N LEU A 539 -18.87 8.85 17.39
CA LEU A 539 -19.50 8.55 18.68
C LEU A 539 -19.06 7.17 19.21
N ARG A 540 -18.96 6.16 18.35
CA ARG A 540 -18.49 4.83 18.75
C ARG A 540 -17.03 4.81 19.19
N GLN A 541 -16.18 5.65 18.60
CA GLN A 541 -14.78 5.75 18.99
C GLN A 541 -14.62 6.42 20.34
N ASN A 542 -15.31 7.55 20.53
CA ASN A 542 -15.35 8.24 21.82
C ASN A 542 -15.89 7.33 22.93
N LEU A 543 -16.81 6.43 22.58
CA LEU A 543 -17.30 5.41 23.50
C LEU A 543 -16.24 4.33 23.78
N LEU A 544 -15.53 3.83 22.77
CA LEU A 544 -14.45 2.85 22.97
C LEU A 544 -13.34 3.41 23.87
N SER A 545 -12.96 4.68 23.70
CA SER A 545 -11.93 5.31 24.54
C SER A 545 -12.34 5.53 26.00
N LEU A 546 -13.61 5.30 26.37
CA LEU A 546 -14.02 5.27 27.77
C LEU A 546 -13.65 3.95 28.48
N ILE A 547 -13.41 2.88 27.73
CA ILE A 547 -13.27 1.51 28.24
C ILE A 547 -11.99 0.81 27.84
N ASP A 548 -11.17 1.45 27.01
CA ASP A 548 -9.77 1.12 26.76
C ASP A 548 -8.88 1.84 27.78
#